data_AF-A0A8B9RTV6-F1
#
_entry.id   AF-A0A8B9RTV6-F1
#
_cell.length_a   1.000
_cell.length_b   1.000
_cell.length_c   1.000
_cell.angle_alpha   90.00
_cell.angle_beta   90.00
_cell.angle_gamma   90.00
#
_symmetry.space_group_name_H-M   'P 1'
#
loop_
_entity.id
_entity.type
_entity.pdbx_description
1 polymer ?
#
loop_
_entity_poly.entity_id
_entity_poly.type
_entity_poly.pdbx_seq_one_letter_code
_entity_poly.pdbx_strand_id
1 'polypeptide(L)'
;QNSRRSNPPGLPPGAVSGSAPGPEPAEWEPASGAVPEDSLWPLPQRLRTSRRQLQLAPGRFQLVHGAGSSAGPACGLLQDAFRRYYEYMFGQSRRRTRGRRPLGGRAEPELSQLQVVIESRDPGCQSYPHLASSEAYHLTVTEPVAILKADEVWGALRGKLIFLVNESEIDDFPRFAHRGILLDTSRHYLPLKSILTNLDAMAFNKFNVLHWHIVDDQSFPYQSIYYPELSDKGAYSYNHIYTPADVHLVIEYARLRGIRVVPEFDTPGHTQSWGKGQKDLLTPCYNGEKPSGSFGPVNPILNTTYDFMTKFFKEISSVFPDAYIHLGGDEVNFDCWKSNPEVKEFMKQQGFGIDYAKLESYYIQKILDIVSSYNKGYIVWQEVFDNKAQLKPDTVVQVWMGNKYADELSSVTGAGFTAILAAPWYLDYISYGQDWKKYYSIEPLDFPGSEKQKKLLIGGEACLWGEFVDATNLTPRLWPRASAVGERLWSSRNVTNLQDAYKRLTNHRCRMLR
;
A
#
# COMPACT_ATOMS: atom_id res chain seq x y z
N GLN A 1 -8.10 -58.75 19.76
CA GLN A 1 -7.09 -58.76 20.85
C GLN A 1 -7.02 -57.34 21.40
N ASN A 2 -7.91 -56.96 22.31
CA ASN A 2 -7.80 -57.03 23.77
C ASN A 2 -6.66 -56.19 24.41
N SER A 3 -7.10 -55.20 25.21
CA SER A 3 -6.49 -54.74 26.47
C SER A 3 -5.25 -53.83 26.33
N ARG A 4 -4.94 -52.87 27.22
CA ARG A 4 -5.43 -52.52 28.56
C ARG A 4 -4.84 -51.15 28.94
N ARG A 5 -5.57 -50.39 29.77
CA ARG A 5 -5.07 -49.26 30.56
C ARG A 5 -4.13 -49.76 31.66
N SER A 6 -3.14 -48.94 32.04
CA SER A 6 -2.45 -49.00 33.33
C SER A 6 -1.85 -47.64 33.69
N ASN A 7 -2.35 -47.03 34.77
CA ASN A 7 -1.66 -45.98 35.54
C ASN A 7 -0.49 -46.60 36.33
N PRO A 8 0.48 -45.76 36.77
CA PRO A 8 1.24 -46.02 37.99
C PRO A 8 0.97 -44.97 39.11
N PRO A 9 1.41 -45.25 40.36
CA PRO A 9 0.81 -44.76 41.61
C PRO A 9 1.58 -43.62 42.31
N GLY A 10 0.93 -43.00 43.31
CA GLY A 10 1.45 -41.86 44.09
C GLY A 10 2.19 -42.18 45.40
N LEU A 11 2.43 -41.13 46.19
CA LEU A 11 2.72 -41.03 47.65
C LEU A 11 3.28 -39.59 47.95
N PRO A 12 3.37 -39.07 49.21
CA PRO A 12 2.35 -38.79 50.24
C PRO A 12 2.45 -37.31 50.77
N PRO A 13 1.68 -36.87 51.81
CA PRO A 13 1.51 -35.45 52.18
C PRO A 13 2.47 -34.98 53.29
N GLY A 14 2.76 -33.67 53.34
CA GLY A 14 3.64 -33.08 54.36
C GLY A 14 3.41 -31.58 54.62
N ALA A 15 2.81 -31.32 55.78
CA ALA A 15 3.02 -30.22 56.73
C ALA A 15 2.80 -28.74 56.33
N VAL A 16 1.88 -28.11 57.08
CA VAL A 16 1.67 -26.68 57.26
C VAL A 16 2.48 -26.17 58.47
N SER A 17 3.27 -25.12 58.28
CA SER A 17 3.68 -24.09 59.26
C SER A 17 4.25 -22.94 58.41
N GLY A 18 3.92 -21.66 58.58
CA GLY A 18 3.96 -20.80 59.75
C GLY A 18 4.33 -19.42 59.21
N SER A 19 3.59 -18.40 59.65
CA SER A 19 3.55 -17.02 59.14
C SER A 19 4.75 -16.13 59.56
N ALA A 20 5.18 -15.24 58.67
CA ALA A 20 5.65 -13.87 59.00
C ALA A 20 5.51 -12.93 57.77
N PRO A 21 5.18 -11.64 57.95
CA PRO A 21 4.73 -10.76 56.85
C PRO A 21 5.89 -10.00 56.19
N GLY A 22 5.88 -9.96 54.85
CA GLY A 22 6.69 -9.02 54.04
C GLY A 22 5.81 -7.89 53.51
N PRO A 23 6.36 -6.69 53.27
CA PRO A 23 5.59 -5.45 53.18
C PRO A 23 4.72 -5.35 51.92
N GLU A 24 3.66 -4.56 52.05
CA GLU A 24 2.68 -4.17 51.02
C GLU A 24 3.31 -3.74 49.68
N PRO A 25 2.57 -3.88 48.57
CA PRO A 25 3.06 -3.57 47.24
C PRO A 25 3.31 -2.07 47.09
N ALA A 26 4.55 -1.72 46.77
CA ALA A 26 4.90 -0.39 46.32
C ALA A 26 4.05 -0.01 45.11
N GLU A 27 3.44 1.17 45.21
CA GLU A 27 2.63 1.83 44.21
C GLU A 27 3.32 1.83 42.84
N TRP A 28 2.55 1.53 41.80
CA TRP A 28 2.98 1.66 40.41
C TRP A 28 3.04 3.14 40.03
N GLU A 29 4.23 3.75 40.06
CA GLU A 29 4.50 5.00 39.33
C GLU A 29 4.86 4.69 37.85
N PRO A 30 4.27 5.37 36.86
CA PRO A 30 4.66 5.19 35.48
C PRO A 30 5.86 6.07 35.07
N ALA A 31 6.85 5.36 34.52
CA ALA A 31 7.71 5.67 33.37
C ALA A 31 8.90 6.65 33.56
N SER A 32 10.08 6.05 33.78
CA SER A 32 11.37 6.61 33.40
C SER A 32 11.77 6.15 31.99
N GLY A 33 11.88 7.12 31.07
CA GLY A 33 12.82 7.12 29.93
C GLY A 33 12.61 6.10 28.81
N ALA A 34 11.64 6.33 27.92
CA ALA A 34 11.74 5.82 26.55
C ALA A 34 12.71 6.71 25.76
N VAL A 35 13.72 6.11 25.12
CA VAL A 35 14.62 6.84 24.21
C VAL A 35 13.81 7.19 22.95
N PRO A 36 14.00 8.36 22.31
CA PRO A 36 13.25 8.73 21.10
C PRO A 36 13.31 7.69 19.98
N GLU A 37 14.40 6.92 19.91
CA GLU A 37 14.60 5.78 19.00
C GLU A 37 13.53 4.69 19.17
N ASP A 38 13.03 4.46 20.39
CA ASP A 38 12.16 3.32 20.71
C ASP A 38 10.74 3.43 20.13
N SER A 39 10.41 4.51 19.40
CA SER A 39 9.06 4.76 18.88
C SER A 39 8.97 5.08 17.39
N LEU A 40 10.10 5.23 16.70
CA LEU A 40 10.15 5.59 15.29
C LEU A 40 9.80 4.39 14.40
N TRP A 41 8.88 4.64 13.48
CA TRP A 41 8.47 3.66 12.47
C TRP A 41 7.97 4.38 11.20
N PRO A 42 8.50 4.06 10.01
CA PRO A 42 9.76 3.34 9.77
C PRO A 42 10.97 4.03 10.41
N LEU A 43 12.03 3.27 10.73
CA LEU A 43 13.30 3.81 11.20
C LEU A 43 13.99 4.63 10.08
N PRO A 44 14.45 5.86 10.34
CA PRO A 44 15.08 6.69 9.31
C PRO A 44 16.46 6.15 8.87
N GLN A 45 16.94 6.59 7.71
CA GLN A 45 18.27 6.20 7.20
C GLN A 45 19.40 6.57 8.15
N ARG A 46 19.35 7.78 8.72
CA ARG A 46 20.30 8.26 9.73
C ARG A 46 19.58 9.08 10.79
N LEU A 47 19.90 8.77 12.04
CA LEU A 47 19.39 9.46 13.21
C LEU A 47 20.54 9.71 14.18
N ARG A 48 20.62 10.93 14.69
CA ARG A 48 21.47 11.30 15.81
C ARG A 48 20.59 11.92 16.87
N THR A 49 20.62 11.37 18.08
CA THR A 49 19.84 11.87 19.21
C THR A 49 20.74 12.32 20.34
N SER A 50 20.34 13.39 21.02
CA SER A 50 20.93 13.86 22.26
C SER A 50 20.11 13.37 23.46
N ARG A 51 20.70 13.41 24.66
CA ARG A 51 19.95 13.22 25.92
C ARG A 51 19.16 14.46 26.34
N ARG A 52 19.39 15.61 25.70
CA ARG A 52 18.70 16.86 25.99
C ARG A 52 17.25 16.78 25.51
N GLN A 53 16.32 16.82 26.47
CA GLN A 53 14.88 16.87 26.21
C GLN A 53 14.44 18.33 26.06
N LEU A 54 13.48 18.57 25.18
CA LEU A 54 12.83 19.83 24.86
C LEU A 54 11.34 19.73 25.20
N GLN A 55 10.72 20.80 25.67
CA GLN A 55 9.28 20.81 25.92
C GLN A 55 8.52 21.41 24.74
N LEU A 56 7.32 20.87 24.46
CA LEU A 56 6.38 21.46 23.51
C LEU A 56 5.15 21.96 24.26
N ALA A 57 4.92 23.27 24.26
CA ALA A 57 3.73 23.85 24.85
C ALA A 57 2.59 23.90 23.81
N PRO A 58 1.46 23.19 23.99
CA PRO A 58 0.40 23.13 22.98
C PRO A 58 -0.12 24.51 22.56
N GLY A 59 -0.28 25.43 23.52
CA GLY A 59 -0.78 26.78 23.25
C GLY A 59 0.19 27.73 22.55
N ARG A 60 1.48 27.36 22.43
CA ARG A 60 2.52 28.21 21.83
C ARG A 60 3.23 27.58 20.65
N PHE A 61 3.24 26.25 20.54
CA PHE A 61 3.90 25.55 19.45
C PHE A 61 3.23 25.86 18.11
N GLN A 62 4.04 26.17 17.09
CA GLN A 62 3.54 26.47 15.74
C GLN A 62 4.24 25.64 14.67
N LEU A 63 3.47 25.22 13.67
CA LEU A 63 3.95 24.66 12.41
C LEU A 63 3.84 25.75 11.36
N VAL A 64 4.96 26.18 10.79
CA VAL A 64 5.00 27.33 9.89
C VAL A 64 5.91 27.06 8.69
N HIS A 65 5.75 27.87 7.64
CA HIS A 65 6.70 27.92 6.54
C HIS A 65 7.97 28.63 7.01
N GLY A 66 9.14 28.04 6.75
CA GLY A 66 10.43 28.63 7.08
C GLY A 66 10.82 29.72 6.09
N ALA A 67 11.73 30.60 6.52
CA ALA A 67 12.26 31.65 5.67
C ALA A 67 13.01 31.05 4.46
N GLY A 68 12.73 31.57 3.26
CA GLY A 68 13.35 31.10 2.01
C GLY A 68 12.71 29.84 1.40
N SER A 69 11.65 29.32 2.00
CA SER A 69 10.83 28.24 1.42
C SER A 69 10.15 28.69 0.12
N SER A 70 10.20 27.86 -0.92
CA SER A 70 9.42 28.08 -2.16
C SER A 70 7.92 27.83 -1.96
N ALA A 71 7.55 27.03 -0.96
CA ALA A 71 6.18 26.86 -0.52
C ALA A 71 5.84 27.89 0.56
N GLY A 72 4.64 28.48 0.45
CA GLY A 72 4.14 29.46 1.40
C GLY A 72 2.66 29.24 1.76
N PRO A 73 1.98 30.25 2.32
CA PRO A 73 0.59 30.14 2.76
C PRO A 73 -0.41 29.66 1.71
N ALA A 74 -0.15 29.90 0.42
CA ALA A 74 -0.97 29.44 -0.69
C ALA A 74 -0.89 27.91 -0.94
N CYS A 75 0.09 27.22 -0.34
CA CYS A 75 0.23 25.77 -0.45
C CYS A 75 -0.79 25.05 0.45
N GLY A 76 -2.01 24.85 -0.06
CA GLY A 76 -3.09 24.18 0.67
C GLY A 76 -2.70 22.80 1.23
N LEU A 77 -1.92 22.03 0.48
CA LEU A 77 -1.41 20.72 0.91
C LEU A 77 -0.62 20.79 2.21
N LEU A 78 0.34 21.72 2.33
CA LEU A 78 1.13 21.88 3.55
C LEU A 78 0.31 22.50 4.68
N GLN A 79 -0.58 23.43 4.38
CA GLN A 79 -1.48 24.00 5.41
C GLN A 79 -2.37 22.94 6.06
N ASP A 80 -2.96 22.06 5.25
CA ASP A 80 -3.76 20.95 5.73
C ASP A 80 -2.91 19.94 6.49
N ALA A 81 -1.67 19.70 6.05
CA ALA A 81 -0.72 18.89 6.78
C ALA A 81 -0.37 19.47 8.15
N PHE A 82 -0.10 20.77 8.24
CA PHE A 82 0.21 21.44 9.51
C PHE A 82 -0.95 21.32 10.50
N ARG A 83 -2.17 21.61 10.05
CA ARG A 83 -3.37 21.48 10.89
C ARG A 83 -3.56 20.05 11.39
N ARG A 84 -3.45 19.06 10.49
CA ARG A 84 -3.62 17.65 10.81
C ARG A 84 -2.55 17.15 11.79
N TYR A 85 -1.28 17.48 11.55
CA TYR A 85 -0.18 17.06 12.42
C TYR A 85 -0.25 17.72 13.81
N TYR A 86 -0.67 18.98 13.88
CA TYR A 86 -0.94 19.64 15.15
C TYR A 86 -2.01 18.90 15.95
N GLU A 87 -3.11 18.49 15.31
CA GLU A 87 -4.16 17.69 15.97
C GLU A 87 -3.65 16.31 16.41
N TYR A 88 -2.77 15.65 15.65
CA TYR A 88 -2.13 14.40 16.08
C TYR A 88 -1.23 14.60 17.31
N MET A 89 -0.51 15.72 17.39
CA MET A 89 0.36 16.05 18.53
C MET A 89 -0.45 16.37 19.79
N PHE A 90 -1.49 17.21 19.67
CA PHE A 90 -2.11 17.87 20.83
C PHE A 90 -3.62 17.65 21.00
N GLY A 91 -4.32 17.04 20.04
CA GLY A 91 -5.78 16.93 20.02
C GLY A 91 -6.36 16.21 21.25
N GLN A 92 -5.65 15.22 21.79
CA GLN A 92 -6.07 14.54 23.03
C GLN A 92 -5.72 15.30 24.31
N SER A 93 -4.65 16.09 24.33
CA SER A 93 -4.26 16.90 25.50
C SER A 93 -5.28 18.00 25.78
N ARG A 94 -5.90 18.59 24.73
CA ARG A 94 -7.01 19.55 24.86
C ARG A 94 -8.24 18.97 25.58
N ARG A 95 -8.48 17.65 25.50
CA ARG A 95 -9.60 16.99 26.21
C ARG A 95 -9.31 16.75 27.69
N ARG A 96 -8.04 16.69 28.11
CA ARG A 96 -7.63 16.38 29.49
C ARG A 96 -7.24 17.60 30.32
N THR A 97 -6.92 18.76 29.72
CA THR A 97 -6.42 19.94 30.44
C THR A 97 -7.49 20.89 30.98
N ARG A 98 -8.79 20.54 30.92
CA ARG A 98 -9.82 21.16 31.78
C ARG A 98 -9.61 20.68 33.24
N GLY A 99 -8.58 21.16 33.93
CA GLY A 99 -8.49 20.95 35.38
C GLY A 99 -7.12 21.00 36.07
N ARG A 100 -5.98 21.21 35.40
CA ARG A 100 -4.68 21.29 36.10
C ARG A 100 -3.97 22.62 35.89
N ARG A 101 -3.72 23.33 36.99
CA ARG A 101 -2.88 24.54 37.06
C ARG A 101 -1.40 24.15 36.84
N PRO A 102 -0.58 24.98 36.19
CA PRO A 102 0.85 24.72 36.08
C PRO A 102 1.51 24.92 37.44
N LEU A 103 2.21 23.90 37.94
CA LEU A 103 3.17 24.05 39.03
C LEU A 103 4.42 24.72 38.46
N GLY A 104 4.85 25.80 39.11
CA GLY A 104 6.07 26.52 38.76
C GLY A 104 7.30 25.61 38.93
N GLY A 105 7.99 25.37 37.83
CA GLY A 105 9.28 24.70 37.76
C GLY A 105 10.17 25.44 36.76
N ARG A 106 11.49 25.22 36.84
CA ARG A 106 12.54 25.87 36.04
C ARG A 106 12.18 26.02 34.56
N ALA A 107 12.70 27.07 33.90
CA ALA A 107 12.58 27.27 32.46
C ALA A 107 13.28 26.10 31.72
N GLU A 108 12.50 25.06 31.43
CA GLU A 108 12.90 23.94 30.61
C GLU A 108 13.05 24.41 29.16
N PRO A 109 14.03 23.91 28.40
CA PRO A 109 14.27 24.32 27.01
C PRO A 109 13.03 24.03 26.16
N GLU A 110 12.43 25.06 25.57
CA GLU A 110 11.15 24.96 24.86
C GLU A 110 11.37 24.98 23.34
N LEU A 111 10.77 24.01 22.66
CA LEU A 111 10.62 24.04 21.22
C LEU A 111 9.34 24.79 20.87
N SER A 112 9.49 25.99 20.33
CA SER A 112 8.38 26.91 20.04
C SER A 112 7.82 26.75 18.64
N GLN A 113 8.65 26.33 17.67
CA GLN A 113 8.27 26.25 16.27
C GLN A 113 8.92 25.07 15.56
N LEU A 114 8.21 24.53 14.57
CA LEU A 114 8.78 23.77 13.48
C LEU A 114 8.58 24.54 12.18
N GLN A 115 9.69 24.93 11.58
CA GLN A 115 9.73 25.61 10.28
C GLN A 115 9.96 24.58 9.16
N VAL A 116 9.08 24.59 8.17
CA VAL A 116 9.18 23.72 6.99
C VAL A 116 9.69 24.54 5.81
N VAL A 117 10.79 24.10 5.21
CA VAL A 117 11.45 24.74 4.08
C VAL A 117 11.47 23.80 2.88
N ILE A 118 10.84 24.23 1.78
CA ILE A 118 10.91 23.54 0.49
C ILE A 118 11.98 24.22 -0.37
N GLU A 119 12.97 23.45 -0.82
CA GLU A 119 14.18 23.94 -1.49
C GLU A 119 14.04 24.01 -3.02
N SER A 120 13.25 23.12 -3.64
CA SER A 120 12.98 23.16 -5.08
C SER A 120 12.26 24.44 -5.47
N ARG A 121 12.52 24.93 -6.69
CA ARG A 121 11.80 26.09 -7.27
C ARG A 121 10.31 25.80 -7.48
N ASP A 122 9.97 24.57 -7.84
CA ASP A 122 8.60 24.10 -7.88
C ASP A 122 8.35 23.20 -6.68
N PRO A 123 7.56 23.67 -5.68
CA PRO A 123 7.34 22.89 -4.48
C PRO A 123 6.46 21.65 -4.71
N GLY A 124 5.72 21.56 -5.82
CA GLY A 124 4.79 20.45 -6.07
C GLY A 124 3.46 20.53 -5.28
N CYS A 125 3.10 21.71 -4.73
CA CYS A 125 1.88 21.88 -3.92
C CYS A 125 0.58 21.56 -4.67
N GLN A 126 0.57 21.74 -5.99
CA GLN A 126 -0.58 21.52 -6.87
C GLN A 126 -0.42 20.30 -7.80
N SER A 127 0.73 19.62 -7.74
CA SER A 127 0.97 18.42 -8.56
C SER A 127 0.49 17.17 -7.84
N TYR A 128 0.40 16.08 -8.62
CA TYR A 128 0.25 14.73 -8.09
C TYR A 128 1.65 14.12 -7.87
N PRO A 129 1.83 13.30 -6.81
CA PRO A 129 3.07 12.55 -6.64
C PRO A 129 3.24 11.56 -7.81
N HIS A 130 4.49 11.26 -8.16
CA HIS A 130 4.86 10.30 -9.19
C HIS A 130 6.07 9.47 -8.72
N LEU A 131 6.46 8.46 -9.49
CA LEU A 131 7.54 7.53 -9.10
C LEU A 131 8.87 8.23 -8.76
N ALA A 132 9.19 9.30 -9.48
CA ALA A 132 10.41 10.09 -9.28
C ALA A 132 10.27 11.23 -8.24
N SER A 133 9.12 11.40 -7.60
CA SER A 133 8.92 12.47 -6.61
C SER A 133 9.90 12.35 -5.44
N SER A 134 10.57 13.45 -5.09
CA SER A 134 11.53 13.45 -3.99
C SER A 134 10.85 13.37 -2.62
N GLU A 135 11.08 12.27 -1.91
CA GLU A 135 10.59 12.05 -0.55
C GLU A 135 11.68 12.22 0.53
N ALA A 136 12.86 12.68 0.12
CA ALA A 136 13.98 12.93 1.02
C ALA A 136 13.72 14.18 1.87
N TYR A 137 14.18 14.14 3.13
CA TYR A 137 14.13 15.29 4.02
C TYR A 137 15.28 15.27 5.02
N HIS A 138 15.61 16.47 5.51
CA HIS A 138 16.52 16.70 6.62
C HIS A 138 15.76 17.40 7.75
N LEU A 139 15.78 16.83 8.96
CA LEU A 139 15.12 17.39 10.13
C LEU A 139 16.13 17.67 11.23
N THR A 140 16.24 18.93 11.63
CA THR A 140 17.01 19.37 12.79
C THR A 140 16.05 19.78 13.90
N VAL A 141 16.18 19.16 15.08
CA VAL A 141 15.38 19.46 16.26
C VAL A 141 16.29 20.10 17.30
N THR A 142 16.22 21.42 17.42
CA THR A 142 17.00 22.24 18.38
C THR A 142 16.11 23.33 18.94
N GLU A 143 16.39 23.83 20.14
CA GLU A 143 15.70 25.01 20.65
C GLU A 143 16.19 26.32 19.97
N PRO A 144 15.34 27.35 19.85
CA PRO A 144 13.89 27.33 20.10
C PRO A 144 13.07 26.88 18.87
N VAL A 145 13.73 26.57 17.75
CA VAL A 145 13.12 26.31 16.45
C VAL A 145 13.71 25.05 15.82
N ALA A 146 12.84 24.10 15.47
CA ALA A 146 13.17 22.96 14.65
C ALA A 146 12.99 23.32 13.17
N ILE A 147 13.81 22.73 12.31
CA ILE A 147 13.80 23.00 10.87
C ILE A 147 13.68 21.68 10.12
N LEU A 148 12.63 21.56 9.31
CA LEU A 148 12.43 20.48 8.34
C LEU A 148 12.70 21.03 6.94
N LYS A 149 13.76 20.54 6.30
CA LYS A 149 14.08 20.85 4.92
C LYS A 149 13.74 19.66 4.02
N ALA A 150 13.14 19.93 2.87
CA ALA A 150 12.88 18.94 1.84
C ALA A 150 12.99 19.58 0.46
N ASP A 151 13.32 18.78 -0.55
CA ASP A 151 13.38 19.28 -1.92
C ASP A 151 11.97 19.58 -2.45
N GLU A 152 11.03 18.65 -2.25
CA GLU A 152 9.61 18.78 -2.61
C GLU A 152 8.69 18.64 -1.39
N VAL A 153 7.40 19.01 -1.54
CA VAL A 153 6.39 18.85 -0.47
C VAL A 153 6.25 17.41 0.03
N TRP A 154 6.57 16.41 -0.78
CA TRP A 154 6.44 15.01 -0.42
C TRP A 154 7.39 14.63 0.71
N GLY A 155 8.66 15.04 0.65
CA GLY A 155 9.62 14.87 1.73
C GLY A 155 9.17 15.56 3.03
N ALA A 156 8.61 16.76 2.92
CA ALA A 156 8.05 17.47 4.07
C ALA A 156 6.87 16.72 4.72
N LEU A 157 6.03 16.02 3.94
CA LEU A 157 4.97 15.17 4.49
C LEU A 157 5.52 13.94 5.26
N ARG A 158 6.74 13.48 4.94
CA ARG A 158 7.42 12.35 5.61
C ARG A 158 8.13 12.76 6.90
N GLY A 159 8.65 13.98 6.95
CA GLY A 159 9.32 14.57 8.11
C GLY A 159 8.37 14.86 9.27
N LYS A 160 8.06 13.82 10.06
CA LYS A 160 7.15 13.94 11.22
C LYS A 160 7.94 14.21 12.50
N LEU A 161 7.72 15.37 13.11
CA LEU A 161 8.30 15.76 14.40
C LEU A 161 7.52 15.24 15.62
N ILE A 162 6.39 14.57 15.41
CA ILE A 162 5.35 14.33 16.42
C ILE A 162 5.89 13.65 17.71
N PHE A 163 7.06 12.99 17.67
CA PHE A 163 7.55 12.14 18.76
C PHE A 163 9.01 12.35 19.18
N LEU A 164 9.69 13.33 18.60
CA LEU A 164 11.07 13.65 18.99
C LEU A 164 11.05 14.81 19.98
N VAL A 165 11.05 14.46 21.25
CA VAL A 165 11.15 15.41 22.36
C VAL A 165 12.61 15.70 22.67
N ASN A 166 13.56 14.94 22.13
CA ASN A 166 14.98 15.20 22.30
C ASN A 166 15.54 16.01 21.14
N GLU A 167 16.58 16.78 21.43
CA GLU A 167 17.41 17.34 20.37
C GLU A 167 17.92 16.22 19.46
N SER A 168 17.75 16.41 18.16
CA SER A 168 18.05 15.36 17.19
C SER A 168 18.34 15.93 15.81
N GLU A 169 19.04 15.13 15.01
CA GLU A 169 19.33 15.39 13.60
C GLU A 169 18.96 14.11 12.81
N ILE A 170 18.15 14.27 11.76
CA ILE A 170 17.69 13.18 10.90
C ILE A 170 17.98 13.52 9.45
N ASP A 171 18.65 12.59 8.77
CA ASP A 171 18.71 12.54 7.31
C ASP A 171 17.93 11.30 6.88
N ASP A 172 16.86 11.46 6.12
CA ASP A 172 15.97 10.34 5.79
C ASP A 172 15.44 10.42 4.35
N PHE A 173 15.32 9.24 3.74
CA PHE A 173 14.84 9.05 2.38
C PHE A 173 14.44 7.57 2.21
N PRO A 174 13.51 7.25 1.30
CA PRO A 174 13.10 5.87 1.09
C PRO A 174 14.19 5.05 0.39
N ARG A 175 14.31 3.78 0.76
CA ARG A 175 15.13 2.79 0.04
C ARG A 175 14.57 2.46 -1.34
N PHE A 176 13.24 2.38 -1.45
CA PHE A 176 12.52 2.08 -2.69
C PHE A 176 11.45 3.14 -2.97
N ALA A 177 11.31 3.51 -4.24
CA ALA A 177 10.39 4.57 -4.67
C ALA A 177 8.93 4.09 -4.74
N HIS A 178 8.67 2.81 -5.01
CA HIS A 178 7.32 2.25 -5.09
C HIS A 178 6.98 1.45 -3.83
N ARG A 179 6.08 1.98 -2.99
CA ARG A 179 5.69 1.36 -1.72
C ARG A 179 4.17 1.31 -1.64
N GLY A 180 3.62 0.17 -2.06
CA GLY A 180 2.19 0.01 -2.30
C GLY A 180 1.43 -0.78 -1.24
N ILE A 181 0.15 -0.48 -1.15
CA ILE A 181 -0.88 -1.34 -0.57
C ILE A 181 -1.90 -1.63 -1.66
N LEU A 182 -2.16 -2.91 -1.93
CA LEU A 182 -3.28 -3.33 -2.78
C LEU A 182 -4.53 -3.48 -1.92
N LEU A 183 -5.60 -2.78 -2.30
CA LEU A 183 -6.95 -2.95 -1.75
C LEU A 183 -7.88 -3.46 -2.85
N ASP A 184 -8.42 -4.65 -2.63
CA ASP A 184 -9.47 -5.25 -3.44
C ASP A 184 -10.84 -4.74 -2.98
N THR A 185 -11.55 -4.12 -3.91
CA THR A 185 -12.89 -3.57 -3.67
C THR A 185 -13.98 -4.23 -4.50
N SER A 186 -13.65 -5.32 -5.20
CA SER A 186 -14.58 -6.09 -6.00
C SER A 186 -15.12 -7.29 -5.24
N ARG A 187 -14.24 -8.10 -4.64
CA ARG A 187 -14.65 -9.31 -3.89
C ARG A 187 -15.55 -8.96 -2.72
N HIS A 188 -15.29 -7.81 -2.09
CA HIS A 188 -16.24 -7.09 -1.24
C HIS A 188 -16.10 -5.58 -1.46
N TYR A 189 -17.22 -4.87 -1.49
CA TYR A 189 -17.21 -3.41 -1.53
C TYR A 189 -16.63 -2.82 -0.23
N LEU A 190 -15.76 -1.82 -0.36
CA LEU A 190 -15.23 -1.06 0.77
C LEU A 190 -15.90 0.32 0.82
N PRO A 191 -16.63 0.68 1.90
CA PRO A 191 -17.13 2.03 2.06
C PRO A 191 -16.00 3.05 1.97
N LEU A 192 -16.29 4.21 1.37
CA LEU A 192 -15.28 5.26 1.16
C LEU A 192 -14.50 5.61 2.44
N LYS A 193 -15.20 5.69 3.58
CA LYS A 193 -14.57 5.92 4.90
C LYS A 193 -13.46 4.90 5.22
N SER A 194 -13.64 3.62 4.87
CA SER A 194 -12.65 2.57 5.08
C SER A 194 -11.40 2.81 4.22
N ILE A 195 -11.58 3.21 2.95
CA ILE A 195 -10.46 3.57 2.05
C ILE A 195 -9.70 4.78 2.61
N LEU A 196 -10.42 5.87 2.95
CA LEU A 196 -9.80 7.09 3.48
C LEU A 196 -9.06 6.85 4.80
N THR A 197 -9.62 6.02 5.69
CA THR A 197 -8.97 5.65 6.96
C THR A 197 -7.67 4.88 6.70
N ASN A 198 -7.63 4.01 5.69
CA ASN A 198 -6.41 3.29 5.35
C ASN A 198 -5.39 4.17 4.63
N LEU A 199 -5.81 5.19 3.86
CA LEU A 199 -4.89 6.22 3.34
C LEU A 199 -4.20 7.00 4.47
N ASP A 200 -4.90 7.29 5.57
CA ASP A 200 -4.27 7.85 6.77
C ASP A 200 -3.22 6.91 7.36
N ALA A 201 -3.56 5.62 7.51
CA ALA A 201 -2.64 4.61 8.04
C ALA A 201 -1.42 4.38 7.12
N MET A 202 -1.60 4.41 5.80
CA MET A 202 -0.53 4.40 4.81
C MET A 202 0.41 5.58 5.01
N ALA A 203 -0.13 6.79 5.18
CA ALA A 203 0.66 7.99 5.44
C ALA A 203 1.42 7.89 6.77
N PHE A 204 0.88 7.24 7.81
CA PHE A 204 1.58 6.97 9.06
C PHE A 204 2.77 6.01 8.88
N ASN A 205 2.67 5.09 7.93
CA ASN A 205 3.67 4.08 7.62
C ASN A 205 4.57 4.43 6.42
N LYS A 206 4.46 5.65 5.88
CA LYS A 206 5.20 6.16 4.72
C LYS A 206 5.03 5.32 3.43
N PHE A 207 3.91 4.61 3.29
CA PHE A 207 3.46 4.10 1.99
C PHE A 207 3.06 5.26 1.07
N ASN A 208 3.26 5.10 -0.23
CA ASN A 208 3.05 6.16 -1.22
C ASN A 208 2.28 5.69 -2.46
N VAL A 209 1.82 4.44 -2.53
CA VAL A 209 0.97 3.93 -3.61
C VAL A 209 -0.23 3.21 -3.02
N LEU A 210 -1.44 3.66 -3.39
CA LEU A 210 -2.65 2.86 -3.29
C LEU A 210 -2.81 2.16 -4.64
N HIS A 211 -2.57 0.85 -4.64
CA HIS A 211 -2.96 0.00 -5.75
C HIS A 211 -4.43 -0.35 -5.54
N TRP A 212 -5.30 0.26 -6.34
CA TRP A 212 -6.74 0.10 -6.20
C TRP A 212 -7.25 -0.94 -7.20
N HIS A 213 -7.34 -2.18 -6.74
CA HIS A 213 -8.00 -3.26 -7.46
C HIS A 213 -9.51 -3.06 -7.37
N ILE A 214 -10.05 -2.34 -8.35
CA ILE A 214 -11.37 -1.69 -8.24
C ILE A 214 -12.52 -2.58 -8.71
N VAL A 215 -12.26 -3.51 -9.63
CA VAL A 215 -13.24 -4.42 -10.24
C VAL A 215 -12.61 -5.79 -10.44
N ASP A 216 -13.43 -6.85 -10.43
CA ASP A 216 -13.03 -8.25 -10.63
C ASP A 216 -14.29 -9.06 -11.01
N ASP A 217 -14.26 -10.39 -10.97
CA ASP A 217 -15.35 -11.29 -11.30
C ASP A 217 -16.65 -11.01 -10.52
N GLN A 218 -16.54 -10.74 -9.23
CA GLN A 218 -17.68 -10.73 -8.31
C GLN A 218 -18.49 -9.44 -8.41
N SER A 219 -17.83 -8.28 -8.58
CA SER A 219 -18.53 -7.01 -8.75
C SER A 219 -17.80 -5.96 -9.59
N PHE A 220 -18.57 -5.04 -10.16
CA PHE A 220 -18.09 -3.87 -10.87
C PHE A 220 -18.57 -2.59 -10.16
N PRO A 221 -17.94 -2.16 -9.06
CA PRO A 221 -18.39 -0.99 -8.31
C PRO A 221 -17.98 0.35 -8.95
N TYR A 222 -17.02 0.38 -9.88
CA TYR A 222 -16.61 1.62 -10.55
C TYR A 222 -17.72 2.16 -11.47
N GLN A 223 -18.17 3.40 -11.23
CA GLN A 223 -19.14 4.04 -12.12
C GLN A 223 -18.46 4.69 -13.32
N SER A 224 -18.51 4.01 -14.47
CA SER A 224 -18.04 4.58 -15.73
C SER A 224 -19.02 5.61 -16.27
N ILE A 225 -18.50 6.74 -16.77
CA ILE A 225 -19.32 7.79 -17.42
C ILE A 225 -19.72 7.34 -18.83
N TYR A 226 -18.80 6.72 -19.56
CA TYR A 226 -19.01 6.22 -20.91
C TYR A 226 -19.80 4.92 -20.98
N TYR A 227 -19.76 4.11 -19.91
CA TYR A 227 -20.46 2.83 -19.81
C TYR A 227 -21.18 2.66 -18.46
N PRO A 228 -22.25 3.43 -18.17
CA PRO A 228 -22.96 3.37 -16.89
C PRO A 228 -23.50 1.97 -16.54
N GLU A 229 -23.87 1.20 -17.57
CA GLU A 229 -24.41 -0.15 -17.45
C GLU A 229 -23.44 -1.13 -16.76
N LEU A 230 -22.12 -0.87 -16.79
CA LEU A 230 -21.13 -1.69 -16.10
C LEU A 230 -21.38 -1.71 -14.60
N SER A 231 -21.54 -0.55 -13.95
CA SER A 231 -21.88 -0.49 -12.53
C SER A 231 -23.34 -0.83 -12.26
N ASP A 232 -24.26 -0.37 -13.11
CA ASP A 232 -25.70 -0.55 -12.88
C ASP A 232 -26.11 -2.02 -12.84
N LYS A 233 -25.38 -2.88 -13.57
CA LYS A 233 -25.63 -4.33 -13.63
C LYS A 233 -24.52 -5.17 -13.00
N GLY A 234 -23.32 -4.62 -12.87
CA GLY A 234 -22.13 -5.31 -12.37
C GLY A 234 -21.87 -5.13 -10.88
N ALA A 235 -22.32 -4.04 -10.25
CA ALA A 235 -22.16 -3.82 -8.82
C ALA A 235 -23.07 -4.75 -7.99
N TYR A 236 -22.72 -4.96 -6.72
CA TYR A 236 -23.57 -5.74 -5.80
C TYR A 236 -24.94 -5.11 -5.59
N SER A 237 -25.00 -3.78 -5.48
CA SER A 237 -26.23 -2.99 -5.50
C SER A 237 -25.91 -1.53 -5.78
N TYR A 238 -26.95 -0.71 -5.96
CA TYR A 238 -26.81 0.75 -6.17
C TYR A 238 -26.10 1.49 -5.02
N ASN A 239 -26.01 0.89 -3.81
CA ASN A 239 -25.28 1.45 -2.66
C ASN A 239 -23.81 1.02 -2.61
N HIS A 240 -23.37 0.14 -3.51
CA HIS A 240 -22.02 -0.41 -3.58
C HIS A 240 -21.33 0.04 -4.86
N ILE A 241 -21.42 1.34 -5.14
CA ILE A 241 -20.86 1.99 -6.32
C ILE A 241 -19.93 3.11 -5.86
N TYR A 242 -18.78 3.25 -6.54
CA TYR A 242 -17.92 4.42 -6.45
C TYR A 242 -18.29 5.39 -7.57
N THR A 243 -18.94 6.48 -7.20
CA THR A 243 -19.29 7.54 -8.14
C THR A 243 -18.04 8.30 -8.59
N PRO A 244 -18.08 9.08 -9.69
CA PRO A 244 -16.97 9.94 -10.07
C PRO A 244 -16.51 10.86 -8.93
N ALA A 245 -17.45 11.35 -8.11
CA ALA A 245 -17.12 12.17 -6.95
C ALA A 245 -16.36 11.40 -5.86
N ASP A 246 -16.72 10.12 -5.62
CA ASP A 246 -16.02 9.27 -4.67
C ASP A 246 -14.59 8.99 -5.13
N VAL A 247 -14.41 8.67 -6.42
CA VAL A 247 -13.09 8.42 -7.02
C VAL A 247 -12.21 9.67 -6.94
N HIS A 248 -12.74 10.84 -7.29
CA HIS A 248 -12.02 12.11 -7.14
C HIS A 248 -11.66 12.41 -5.69
N LEU A 249 -12.55 12.11 -4.73
CA LEU A 249 -12.28 12.28 -3.30
C LEU A 249 -11.14 11.37 -2.84
N VAL A 250 -11.11 10.09 -3.24
CA VAL A 250 -9.98 9.18 -2.93
C VAL A 250 -8.68 9.72 -3.49
N ILE A 251 -8.67 10.13 -4.76
CA ILE A 251 -7.48 10.65 -5.45
C ILE A 251 -6.93 11.89 -4.74
N GLU A 252 -7.79 12.88 -4.42
CA GLU A 252 -7.33 14.10 -3.75
C GLU A 252 -6.92 13.83 -2.30
N TYR A 253 -7.64 12.98 -1.58
CA TYR A 253 -7.30 12.63 -0.20
C TYR A 253 -5.95 11.91 -0.10
N ALA A 254 -5.64 11.06 -1.09
CA ALA A 254 -4.35 10.40 -1.27
C ALA A 254 -3.26 11.42 -1.64
N ARG A 255 -3.52 12.33 -2.58
CA ARG A 255 -2.59 13.40 -2.99
C ARG A 255 -2.15 14.27 -1.82
N LEU A 256 -3.09 14.69 -0.97
CA LEU A 256 -2.81 15.48 0.25
C LEU A 256 -1.94 14.74 1.29
N ARG A 257 -1.68 13.45 1.07
CA ARG A 257 -0.80 12.58 1.85
C ARG A 257 0.43 12.11 1.06
N GLY A 258 0.62 12.59 -0.17
CA GLY A 258 1.68 12.13 -1.06
C GLY A 258 1.53 10.66 -1.43
N ILE A 259 0.29 10.19 -1.61
CA ILE A 259 -0.01 8.83 -2.03
C ILE A 259 -0.55 8.89 -3.47
N ARG A 260 0.07 8.13 -4.36
CA ARG A 260 -0.36 7.85 -5.72
C ARG A 260 -1.56 6.89 -5.69
N VAL A 261 -2.50 7.05 -6.62
CA VAL A 261 -3.60 6.09 -6.80
C VAL A 261 -3.40 5.43 -8.17
N VAL A 262 -2.95 4.19 -8.15
CA VAL A 262 -2.75 3.37 -9.34
C VAL A 262 -4.00 2.48 -9.48
N PRO A 263 -4.88 2.75 -10.47
CA PRO A 263 -6.05 1.93 -10.68
C PRO A 263 -5.66 0.61 -11.36
N GLU A 264 -6.31 -0.47 -10.95
CA GLU A 264 -6.28 -1.74 -11.67
C GLU A 264 -7.64 -2.06 -12.26
N PHE A 265 -7.65 -2.31 -13.56
CA PHE A 265 -8.78 -2.81 -14.32
C PHE A 265 -8.32 -4.06 -15.05
N ASP A 266 -8.34 -5.17 -14.33
CA ASP A 266 -7.77 -6.43 -14.76
C ASP A 266 -8.53 -7.05 -15.94
N THR A 267 -7.77 -7.49 -16.94
CA THR A 267 -8.25 -8.16 -18.15
C THR A 267 -7.15 -9.07 -18.72
N PRO A 268 -7.47 -10.16 -19.45
CA PRO A 268 -8.81 -10.62 -19.83
C PRO A 268 -9.46 -11.56 -18.81
N GLY A 269 -8.71 -12.03 -17.81
CA GLY A 269 -9.23 -12.76 -16.64
C GLY A 269 -10.11 -11.87 -15.77
N HIS A 270 -10.66 -12.43 -14.68
CA HIS A 270 -11.31 -11.65 -13.61
C HIS A 270 -12.36 -10.61 -14.08
N THR A 271 -13.13 -10.94 -15.11
CA THR A 271 -14.02 -10.02 -15.82
C THR A 271 -15.50 -10.43 -15.84
N GLN A 272 -15.92 -11.43 -15.06
CA GLN A 272 -17.32 -11.89 -15.05
C GLN A 272 -18.33 -10.78 -14.77
N SER A 273 -18.01 -9.81 -13.89
CA SER A 273 -18.89 -8.68 -13.59
C SER A 273 -19.07 -7.72 -14.77
N TRP A 274 -18.08 -7.61 -15.65
CA TRP A 274 -18.08 -6.70 -16.80
C TRP A 274 -19.12 -7.13 -17.83
N GLY A 275 -19.24 -8.44 -18.07
CA GLY A 275 -20.19 -9.03 -19.03
C GLY A 275 -21.66 -8.76 -18.70
N LYS A 276 -21.98 -8.39 -17.45
CA LYS A 276 -23.34 -8.00 -17.05
C LYS A 276 -23.74 -6.66 -17.68
N GLY A 277 -22.80 -5.73 -17.80
CA GLY A 277 -23.03 -4.38 -18.33
C GLY A 277 -22.68 -4.21 -19.80
N GLN A 278 -21.72 -4.98 -20.31
CA GLN A 278 -21.28 -4.92 -21.70
C GLN A 278 -21.57 -6.24 -22.43
N LYS A 279 -22.55 -6.20 -23.34
CA LYS A 279 -22.90 -7.34 -24.19
C LYS A 279 -21.75 -7.71 -25.12
N ASP A 280 -21.63 -9.02 -25.39
CA ASP A 280 -20.67 -9.62 -26.31
C ASP A 280 -19.19 -9.35 -25.95
N LEU A 281 -18.90 -8.89 -24.73
CA LEU A 281 -17.54 -8.69 -24.24
C LEU A 281 -16.87 -9.99 -23.81
N LEU A 282 -17.59 -10.85 -23.09
CA LEU A 282 -17.06 -12.10 -22.54
C LEU A 282 -17.24 -13.26 -23.51
N THR A 283 -16.35 -14.25 -23.44
CA THR A 283 -16.44 -15.43 -24.31
C THR A 283 -17.54 -16.37 -23.83
N PRO A 284 -18.54 -16.73 -24.66
CA PRO A 284 -19.48 -17.80 -24.33
C PRO A 284 -18.77 -19.16 -24.31
N CYS A 285 -18.94 -19.93 -23.23
CA CYS A 285 -18.35 -21.26 -23.13
C CYS A 285 -19.27 -22.32 -23.76
N TYR A 286 -18.68 -23.44 -24.18
CA TYR A 286 -19.37 -24.54 -24.85
C TYR A 286 -19.16 -25.85 -24.09
N ASN A 287 -20.21 -26.69 -24.09
CA ASN A 287 -20.12 -28.09 -23.71
C ASN A 287 -20.45 -28.95 -24.93
N GLY A 288 -19.41 -29.44 -25.61
CA GLY A 288 -19.54 -30.04 -26.93
C GLY A 288 -19.95 -28.98 -27.96
N GLU A 289 -21.05 -29.22 -28.68
CA GLU A 289 -21.54 -28.32 -29.73
C GLU A 289 -22.50 -27.23 -29.22
N LYS A 290 -22.90 -27.28 -27.94
CA LYS A 290 -23.90 -26.37 -27.37
C LYS A 290 -23.27 -25.35 -26.42
N PRO A 291 -23.73 -24.09 -26.41
CA PRO A 291 -23.36 -23.13 -25.37
C PRO A 291 -23.73 -23.66 -23.99
N SER A 292 -22.81 -23.54 -23.02
CA SER A 292 -23.05 -23.98 -21.63
C SER A 292 -23.94 -23.02 -20.84
N GLY A 293 -24.12 -21.79 -21.32
CA GLY A 293 -24.75 -20.69 -20.60
C GLY A 293 -23.83 -19.96 -19.62
N SER A 294 -22.57 -20.40 -19.50
CA SER A 294 -21.53 -19.70 -18.74
C SER A 294 -20.64 -18.87 -19.65
N PHE A 295 -19.94 -17.89 -19.06
CA PHE A 295 -18.97 -17.05 -19.74
C PHE A 295 -17.59 -17.26 -19.16
N GLY A 296 -16.56 -17.05 -19.97
CA GLY A 296 -15.15 -17.09 -19.57
C GLY A 296 -14.50 -15.70 -19.68
N PRO A 297 -13.18 -15.66 -19.93
CA PRO A 297 -12.45 -14.41 -20.11
C PRO A 297 -13.01 -13.54 -21.24
N VAL A 298 -12.60 -12.26 -21.24
CA VAL A 298 -12.87 -11.32 -22.34
C VAL A 298 -12.58 -11.99 -23.68
N ASN A 299 -13.47 -11.78 -24.65
CA ASN A 299 -13.35 -12.36 -25.97
C ASN A 299 -12.36 -11.56 -26.82
N PRO A 300 -11.17 -12.09 -27.12
CA PRO A 300 -10.11 -11.34 -27.80
C PRO A 300 -10.26 -11.36 -29.33
N ILE A 301 -11.23 -12.10 -29.88
CA ILE A 301 -11.37 -12.25 -31.35
C ILE A 301 -12.29 -11.21 -31.97
N LEU A 302 -12.99 -10.42 -31.15
CA LEU A 302 -13.97 -9.43 -31.61
C LEU A 302 -13.37 -8.03 -31.64
N ASN A 303 -13.59 -7.29 -32.73
CA ASN A 303 -13.18 -5.89 -32.82
C ASN A 303 -13.92 -4.99 -31.81
N THR A 304 -15.18 -5.32 -31.51
CA THR A 304 -16.00 -4.62 -30.52
C THR A 304 -15.38 -4.64 -29.13
N THR A 305 -14.63 -5.69 -28.77
CA THR A 305 -13.84 -5.74 -27.54
C THR A 305 -12.81 -4.61 -27.50
N TYR A 306 -12.06 -4.42 -28.58
CA TYR A 306 -11.02 -3.39 -28.64
C TYR A 306 -11.59 -1.98 -28.77
N ASP A 307 -12.73 -1.81 -29.45
CA ASP A 307 -13.46 -0.53 -29.48
C ASP A 307 -13.94 -0.15 -28.07
N PHE A 308 -14.47 -1.13 -27.32
CA PHE A 308 -14.87 -0.96 -25.93
C PHE A 308 -13.67 -0.54 -25.07
N MET A 309 -12.58 -1.33 -25.10
CA MET A 309 -11.37 -1.09 -24.31
C MET A 309 -10.72 0.26 -24.66
N THR A 310 -10.70 0.63 -25.93
CA THR A 310 -10.17 1.92 -26.39
C THR A 310 -10.89 3.08 -25.71
N LYS A 311 -12.23 3.07 -25.73
CA LYS A 311 -13.03 4.13 -25.11
C LYS A 311 -12.97 4.07 -23.59
N PHE A 312 -12.96 2.87 -23.01
CA PHE A 312 -12.88 2.66 -21.56
C PHE A 312 -11.56 3.19 -20.98
N PHE A 313 -10.40 2.77 -21.51
CA PHE A 313 -9.10 3.25 -21.04
C PHE A 313 -8.84 4.74 -21.36
N LYS A 314 -9.56 5.33 -22.33
CA LYS A 314 -9.56 6.78 -22.50
C LYS A 314 -10.18 7.51 -21.30
N GLU A 315 -11.26 6.95 -20.75
CA GLU A 315 -11.86 7.46 -19.52
C GLU A 315 -10.91 7.28 -18.34
N ILE A 316 -10.40 6.07 -18.14
CA ILE A 316 -9.49 5.76 -17.01
C ILE A 316 -8.26 6.67 -17.03
N SER A 317 -7.65 6.88 -18.20
CA SER A 317 -6.49 7.76 -18.34
C SER A 317 -6.79 9.24 -18.05
N SER A 318 -8.05 9.66 -18.20
CA SER A 318 -8.52 11.02 -17.87
C SER A 318 -8.92 11.16 -16.40
N VAL A 319 -9.49 10.12 -15.79
CA VAL A 319 -9.95 10.12 -14.40
C VAL A 319 -8.79 9.98 -13.42
N PHE A 320 -7.85 9.08 -13.71
CA PHE A 320 -6.73 8.78 -12.82
C PHE A 320 -5.46 9.52 -13.29
N PRO A 321 -4.92 10.44 -12.46
CA PRO A 321 -3.80 11.28 -12.86
C PRO A 321 -2.45 10.55 -12.82
N ASP A 322 -2.34 9.41 -12.14
CA ASP A 322 -1.07 8.65 -12.06
C ASP A 322 -0.55 8.27 -13.44
N ALA A 323 0.77 8.26 -13.60
CA ALA A 323 1.39 7.92 -14.87
C ALA A 323 1.14 6.45 -15.29
N TYR A 324 0.80 5.57 -14.34
CA TYR A 324 0.62 4.15 -14.57
C TYR A 324 -0.84 3.70 -14.39
N ILE A 325 -1.24 2.72 -15.19
CA ILE A 325 -2.47 1.93 -15.01
C ILE A 325 -2.03 0.47 -14.85
N HIS A 326 -2.56 -0.24 -13.85
CA HIS A 326 -2.37 -1.68 -13.74
C HIS A 326 -3.38 -2.39 -14.65
N LEU A 327 -2.90 -3.20 -15.58
CA LEU A 327 -3.74 -3.88 -16.58
C LEU A 327 -4.10 -5.31 -16.16
N GLY A 328 -3.59 -5.75 -15.01
CA GLY A 328 -3.76 -7.09 -14.49
C GLY A 328 -3.06 -8.12 -15.39
N GLY A 329 -3.85 -9.07 -15.89
CA GLY A 329 -3.40 -10.13 -16.79
C GLY A 329 -2.97 -11.41 -16.08
N ASP A 330 -3.48 -11.66 -14.87
CA ASP A 330 -3.23 -12.87 -14.09
C ASP A 330 -4.29 -13.96 -14.31
N GLU A 331 -3.91 -15.19 -13.95
CA GLU A 331 -4.79 -16.38 -13.80
C GLU A 331 -5.80 -16.65 -14.94
N VAL A 332 -5.47 -16.30 -16.18
CA VAL A 332 -6.39 -16.48 -17.31
C VAL A 332 -6.64 -17.97 -17.60
N ASN A 333 -7.87 -18.42 -17.32
CA ASN A 333 -8.28 -19.77 -17.64
C ASN A 333 -8.70 -19.91 -19.12
N PHE A 334 -7.90 -20.64 -19.89
CA PHE A 334 -8.11 -20.86 -21.32
C PHE A 334 -9.22 -21.86 -21.67
N ASP A 335 -9.83 -22.57 -20.72
CA ASP A 335 -10.76 -23.67 -21.02
C ASP A 335 -12.03 -23.19 -21.75
N CYS A 336 -12.53 -22.01 -21.41
CA CYS A 336 -13.66 -21.43 -22.13
C CYS A 336 -13.29 -21.09 -23.59
N TRP A 337 -12.11 -20.48 -23.81
CA TRP A 337 -11.58 -20.23 -25.16
C TRP A 337 -11.40 -21.53 -25.96
N LYS A 338 -10.86 -22.60 -25.33
CA LYS A 338 -10.73 -23.93 -25.93
C LYS A 338 -12.07 -24.54 -26.34
N SER A 339 -13.10 -24.28 -25.55
CA SER A 339 -14.43 -24.81 -25.83
C SER A 339 -15.09 -24.12 -27.03
N ASN A 340 -14.85 -22.82 -27.20
CA ASN A 340 -15.57 -21.97 -28.15
C ASN A 340 -15.15 -22.23 -29.63
N PRO A 341 -16.10 -22.57 -30.53
CA PRO A 341 -15.80 -22.84 -31.95
C PRO A 341 -15.22 -21.66 -32.72
N GLU A 342 -15.69 -20.44 -32.48
CA GLU A 342 -15.22 -19.23 -33.18
C GLU A 342 -13.79 -18.89 -32.76
N VAL A 343 -13.48 -19.03 -31.47
CA VAL A 343 -12.12 -18.84 -30.97
C VAL A 343 -11.17 -19.88 -31.56
N LYS A 344 -11.57 -21.16 -31.64
CA LYS A 344 -10.75 -22.20 -32.29
C LYS A 344 -10.48 -21.90 -33.76
N GLU A 345 -11.47 -21.37 -34.49
CA GLU A 345 -11.28 -20.98 -35.88
C GLU A 345 -10.32 -19.78 -36.01
N PHE A 346 -10.45 -18.79 -35.13
CA PHE A 346 -9.50 -17.67 -35.06
C PHE A 346 -8.07 -18.13 -34.75
N MET A 347 -7.90 -19.06 -33.79
CA MET A 347 -6.61 -19.66 -33.45
C MET A 347 -5.94 -20.32 -34.66
N LYS A 348 -6.73 -20.99 -35.50
CA LYS A 348 -6.26 -21.59 -36.75
C LYS A 348 -5.86 -20.53 -37.78
N GLN A 349 -6.67 -19.49 -37.95
CA GLN A 349 -6.40 -18.39 -38.89
C GLN A 349 -5.13 -17.61 -38.54
N GLN A 350 -4.88 -17.36 -37.26
CA GLN A 350 -3.68 -16.66 -36.78
C GLN A 350 -2.44 -17.58 -36.69
N GLY A 351 -2.60 -18.90 -36.91
CA GLY A 351 -1.50 -19.84 -36.79
C GLY A 351 -1.02 -20.07 -35.35
N PHE A 352 -1.87 -19.81 -34.35
CA PHE A 352 -1.55 -20.03 -32.93
C PHE A 352 -1.64 -21.51 -32.53
N GLY A 353 -2.33 -22.34 -33.33
CA GLY A 353 -2.48 -23.76 -33.06
C GLY A 353 -3.33 -24.00 -31.81
N ILE A 354 -2.80 -24.75 -30.84
CA ILE A 354 -3.46 -25.05 -29.56
C ILE A 354 -2.88 -24.26 -28.38
N ASP A 355 -2.00 -23.31 -28.66
CA ASP A 355 -1.27 -22.52 -27.67
C ASP A 355 -2.03 -21.22 -27.35
N TYR A 356 -2.98 -21.29 -26.41
CA TYR A 356 -3.84 -20.16 -26.04
C TYR A 356 -3.09 -19.03 -25.30
N ALA A 357 -1.88 -19.28 -24.80
CA ALA A 357 -1.02 -18.21 -24.27
C ALA A 357 -0.65 -17.20 -25.36
N LYS A 358 -0.58 -17.62 -26.64
CA LYS A 358 -0.41 -16.70 -27.78
C LYS A 358 -1.65 -15.84 -28.01
N LEU A 359 -2.85 -16.35 -27.73
CA LEU A 359 -4.08 -15.58 -27.85
C LEU A 359 -4.20 -14.53 -26.74
N GLU A 360 -3.85 -14.89 -25.52
CA GLU A 360 -3.69 -13.94 -24.42
C GLU A 360 -2.63 -12.89 -24.74
N SER A 361 -1.46 -13.31 -25.24
CA SER A 361 -0.41 -12.41 -25.71
C SER A 361 -0.89 -11.45 -26.80
N TYR A 362 -1.70 -11.93 -27.74
CA TYR A 362 -2.32 -11.11 -28.78
C TYR A 362 -3.28 -10.07 -28.18
N TYR A 363 -4.07 -10.47 -27.18
CA TYR A 363 -4.97 -9.58 -26.48
C TYR A 363 -4.22 -8.48 -25.72
N ILE A 364 -3.30 -8.86 -24.84
CA ILE A 364 -2.63 -7.92 -23.94
C ILE A 364 -1.76 -6.93 -24.71
N GLN A 365 -1.12 -7.34 -25.82
CA GLN A 365 -0.38 -6.42 -26.70
C GLN A 365 -1.25 -5.30 -27.25
N LYS A 366 -2.48 -5.61 -27.66
CA LYS A 366 -3.43 -4.59 -28.12
C LYS A 366 -3.86 -3.65 -27.00
N ILE A 367 -4.06 -4.16 -25.78
CA ILE A 367 -4.38 -3.30 -24.62
C ILE A 367 -3.19 -2.40 -24.27
N LEU A 368 -1.96 -2.93 -24.29
CA LEU A 368 -0.73 -2.15 -24.11
C LEU A 368 -0.64 -1.02 -25.15
N ASP A 369 -0.93 -1.29 -26.43
CA ASP A 369 -0.96 -0.27 -27.49
C ASP A 369 -2.01 0.81 -27.25
N ILE A 370 -3.23 0.42 -26.86
CA ILE A 370 -4.31 1.35 -26.52
C ILE A 370 -3.87 2.27 -25.39
N VAL A 371 -3.37 1.73 -24.28
CA VAL A 371 -2.98 2.51 -23.10
C VAL A 371 -1.77 3.41 -23.39
N SER A 372 -0.81 2.90 -24.17
CA SER A 372 0.33 3.69 -24.65
C SER A 372 -0.12 4.93 -25.44
N SER A 373 -1.19 4.82 -26.24
CA SER A 373 -1.70 5.93 -27.05
C SER A 373 -2.24 7.10 -26.21
N TYR A 374 -2.50 6.87 -24.92
CA TYR A 374 -2.92 7.88 -23.96
C TYR A 374 -1.77 8.42 -23.09
N ASN A 375 -0.52 8.14 -23.45
CA ASN A 375 0.68 8.55 -22.72
C ASN A 375 0.69 8.06 -21.26
N LYS A 376 0.18 6.86 -21.01
CA LYS A 376 0.23 6.17 -19.73
C LYS A 376 1.18 4.97 -19.82
N GLY A 377 1.98 4.77 -18.77
CA GLY A 377 2.69 3.53 -18.54
C GLY A 377 1.74 2.44 -18.02
N TYR A 378 2.24 1.21 -17.99
CA TYR A 378 1.46 0.04 -17.61
C TYR A 378 2.23 -0.86 -16.65
N ILE A 379 1.47 -1.40 -15.70
CA ILE A 379 1.91 -2.46 -14.81
C ILE A 379 1.10 -3.71 -15.15
N VAL A 380 1.75 -4.87 -15.17
CA VAL A 380 1.11 -6.17 -15.42
C VAL A 380 1.52 -7.17 -14.35
N TRP A 381 0.66 -8.14 -14.06
CA TRP A 381 1.07 -9.31 -13.29
C TRP A 381 2.04 -10.19 -14.09
N GLN A 382 2.78 -11.03 -13.38
CA GLN A 382 3.91 -11.77 -13.96
C GLN A 382 3.52 -12.75 -15.09
N GLU A 383 2.29 -13.25 -15.12
CA GLU A 383 1.86 -14.22 -16.13
C GLU A 383 2.02 -13.70 -17.54
N VAL A 384 1.80 -12.39 -17.75
CA VAL A 384 2.01 -11.74 -19.05
C VAL A 384 3.46 -11.92 -19.52
N PHE A 385 4.43 -11.83 -18.60
CA PHE A 385 5.84 -12.08 -18.87
C PHE A 385 6.15 -13.59 -18.99
N ASP A 386 5.56 -14.41 -18.12
CA ASP A 386 5.77 -15.86 -18.07
C ASP A 386 5.32 -16.52 -19.38
N ASN A 387 4.16 -16.09 -19.89
CA ASN A 387 3.53 -16.54 -21.13
C ASN A 387 4.19 -15.94 -22.39
N LYS A 388 5.32 -15.22 -22.24
CA LYS A 388 6.15 -14.69 -23.33
C LYS A 388 5.42 -13.72 -24.23
N ALA A 389 4.51 -12.92 -23.67
CA ALA A 389 3.94 -11.80 -24.40
C ALA A 389 5.04 -10.81 -24.81
N GLN A 390 4.89 -10.17 -25.97
CA GLN A 390 5.82 -9.13 -26.40
C GLN A 390 5.51 -7.85 -25.62
N LEU A 391 6.21 -7.70 -24.50
CA LEU A 391 6.12 -6.53 -23.65
C LEU A 391 6.97 -5.38 -24.22
N LYS A 392 6.48 -4.15 -24.03
CA LYS A 392 7.24 -2.95 -24.37
C LYS A 392 8.31 -2.69 -23.31
N PRO A 393 9.49 -2.13 -23.66
CA PRO A 393 10.61 -2.02 -22.72
C PRO A 393 10.33 -1.25 -21.43
N ASP A 394 9.34 -0.38 -21.43
CA ASP A 394 8.88 0.43 -20.30
C ASP A 394 7.78 -0.24 -19.45
N THR A 395 7.40 -1.49 -19.77
CA THR A 395 6.48 -2.29 -18.94
C THR A 395 7.07 -2.54 -17.56
N VAL A 396 6.26 -2.35 -16.52
CA VAL A 396 6.57 -2.78 -15.16
C VAL A 396 5.88 -4.13 -14.90
N VAL A 397 6.63 -5.11 -14.41
CA VAL A 397 6.11 -6.45 -14.09
C VAL A 397 6.02 -6.62 -12.58
N GLN A 398 4.85 -7.03 -12.09
CA GLN A 398 4.61 -7.27 -10.68
C GLN A 398 4.68 -8.77 -10.36
N VAL A 399 5.68 -9.16 -9.57
CA VAL A 399 5.97 -10.56 -9.21
C VAL A 399 5.21 -10.93 -7.94
N TRP A 400 4.28 -11.88 -8.05
CA TRP A 400 3.30 -12.22 -7.02
C TRP A 400 3.25 -13.70 -6.65
N MET A 401 3.67 -14.60 -7.54
CA MET A 401 3.68 -16.03 -7.26
C MET A 401 4.78 -16.39 -6.25
N GLY A 402 4.39 -17.03 -5.15
CA GLY A 402 5.27 -17.28 -4.01
C GLY A 402 6.39 -18.29 -4.28
N ASN A 403 6.21 -19.20 -5.25
CA ASN A 403 7.20 -20.17 -5.67
C ASN A 403 8.32 -19.50 -6.49
N LYS A 404 9.53 -19.47 -5.92
CA LYS A 404 10.74 -19.00 -6.62
C LYS A 404 10.67 -17.54 -7.13
N TYR A 405 9.99 -16.64 -6.42
CA TYR A 405 9.94 -15.22 -6.78
C TYR A 405 11.33 -14.58 -7.00
N ALA A 406 12.39 -15.08 -6.35
CA ALA A 406 13.76 -14.62 -6.58
C ALA A 406 14.29 -14.98 -7.99
N ASP A 407 14.00 -16.18 -8.48
CA ASP A 407 14.34 -16.59 -9.85
C ASP A 407 13.52 -15.79 -10.87
N GLU A 408 12.27 -15.46 -10.52
CA GLU A 408 11.39 -14.63 -11.35
C GLU A 408 11.91 -13.19 -11.44
N LEU A 409 12.27 -12.58 -10.30
CA LEU A 409 12.93 -11.27 -10.27
C LEU A 409 14.21 -11.26 -11.11
N SER A 410 15.03 -12.31 -11.04
CA SER A 410 16.22 -12.47 -11.89
C SER A 410 15.85 -12.50 -13.38
N SER A 411 14.80 -13.21 -13.74
CA SER A 411 14.33 -13.37 -15.12
C SER A 411 13.76 -12.08 -15.70
N VAL A 412 12.84 -11.44 -14.97
CA VAL A 412 12.21 -10.15 -15.33
C VAL A 412 13.27 -9.05 -15.50
N THR A 413 14.12 -8.87 -14.49
CA THR A 413 15.16 -7.83 -14.53
C THR A 413 16.29 -8.17 -15.51
N GLY A 414 16.57 -9.46 -15.73
CA GLY A 414 17.50 -9.95 -16.75
C GLY A 414 17.02 -9.70 -18.18
N ALA A 415 15.70 -9.69 -18.40
CA ALA A 415 15.08 -9.25 -19.64
C ALA A 415 15.04 -7.72 -19.79
N GLY A 416 15.45 -6.96 -18.77
CA GLY A 416 15.54 -5.50 -18.79
C GLY A 416 14.28 -4.77 -18.31
N PHE A 417 13.27 -5.49 -17.81
CA PHE A 417 12.03 -4.90 -17.33
C PHE A 417 12.16 -4.41 -15.88
N THR A 418 11.40 -3.35 -15.58
CA THR A 418 11.22 -2.86 -14.22
C THR A 418 10.34 -3.83 -13.44
N ALA A 419 10.65 -4.08 -12.17
CA ALA A 419 9.94 -5.04 -11.34
C ALA A 419 9.36 -4.41 -10.06
N ILE A 420 8.22 -4.94 -9.62
CA ILE A 420 7.60 -4.70 -8.31
C ILE A 420 7.44 -6.06 -7.62
N LEU A 421 7.82 -6.16 -6.34
CA LEU A 421 7.67 -7.38 -5.55
C LEU A 421 6.41 -7.36 -4.69
N ALA A 422 5.55 -8.36 -4.83
CA ALA A 422 4.37 -8.58 -3.98
C ALA A 422 4.34 -9.98 -3.34
N ALA A 423 4.96 -10.97 -3.97
CA ALA A 423 4.83 -12.39 -3.63
C ALA A 423 4.95 -12.77 -2.14
N PRO A 424 5.93 -12.29 -1.37
CA PRO A 424 6.04 -12.67 0.04
C PRO A 424 5.10 -11.89 0.97
N TRP A 425 4.36 -10.91 0.45
CA TRP A 425 3.55 -9.94 1.20
C TRP A 425 2.07 -10.02 0.85
N TYR A 426 1.54 -11.23 0.69
CA TYR A 426 0.11 -11.52 0.70
C TYR A 426 -0.39 -11.54 2.14
N LEU A 427 -1.10 -10.48 2.53
CA LEU A 427 -1.63 -10.26 3.87
C LEU A 427 -3.03 -10.86 4.03
N ASP A 428 -3.75 -11.12 2.95
CA ASP A 428 -5.00 -11.90 2.96
C ASP A 428 -4.76 -13.31 3.55
N TYR A 429 -3.62 -13.93 3.25
CA TYR A 429 -3.13 -15.17 3.88
C TYR A 429 -2.72 -14.95 5.34
N ILE A 430 -3.71 -15.05 6.24
CA ILE A 430 -3.48 -15.01 7.68
C ILE A 430 -2.90 -16.34 8.20
N SER A 431 -2.10 -16.25 9.25
CA SER A 431 -1.62 -17.41 10.00
C SER A 431 -1.56 -17.09 11.49
N TYR A 432 -1.63 -18.11 12.33
CA TYR A 432 -1.55 -17.92 13.78
C TYR A 432 -0.14 -17.47 14.19
N GLY A 433 -0.09 -16.48 15.10
CA GLY A 433 1.16 -16.00 15.70
C GLY A 433 1.61 -14.65 15.14
N GLN A 434 2.93 -14.44 15.11
CA GLN A 434 3.57 -13.16 14.74
C GLN A 434 4.05 -13.18 13.28
N ASP A 435 3.12 -13.35 12.35
CA ASP A 435 3.39 -13.40 10.90
C ASP A 435 4.08 -12.12 10.36
N TRP A 436 3.91 -10.97 11.02
CA TRP A 436 4.63 -9.73 10.71
C TRP A 436 6.15 -9.91 10.65
N LYS A 437 6.72 -10.85 11.43
CA LYS A 437 8.16 -11.16 11.40
C LYS A 437 8.57 -11.76 10.06
N LYS A 438 7.74 -12.63 9.48
CA LYS A 438 7.96 -13.19 8.14
C LYS A 438 8.06 -12.08 7.10
N TYR A 439 7.10 -11.16 7.12
CA TYR A 439 7.06 -10.05 6.17
C TYR A 439 8.24 -9.09 6.35
N TYR A 440 8.63 -8.82 7.59
CA TYR A 440 9.76 -7.94 7.93
C TYR A 440 11.12 -8.51 7.52
N SER A 441 11.29 -9.83 7.58
CA SER A 441 12.56 -10.53 7.30
C SER A 441 12.88 -10.70 5.82
N ILE A 442 11.95 -10.34 4.91
CA ILE A 442 12.19 -10.37 3.47
C ILE A 442 13.26 -9.34 3.10
N GLU A 443 14.27 -9.73 2.34
CA GLU A 443 15.24 -8.82 1.71
C GLU A 443 14.98 -8.79 0.19
N PRO A 444 14.34 -7.73 -0.35
CA PRO A 444 13.89 -7.71 -1.74
C PRO A 444 15.00 -7.83 -2.79
N LEU A 445 16.24 -7.45 -2.47
CA LEU A 445 17.39 -7.54 -3.38
C LEU A 445 18.19 -8.84 -3.24
N ASP A 446 17.70 -9.81 -2.47
CA ASP A 446 18.30 -11.13 -2.32
C ASP A 446 17.85 -12.09 -3.44
N PHE A 447 18.20 -11.72 -4.67
CA PHE A 447 18.03 -12.56 -5.85
C PHE A 447 19.29 -12.53 -6.73
N PRO A 448 19.52 -13.57 -7.55
CA PRO A 448 20.64 -13.60 -8.48
C PRO A 448 20.53 -12.46 -9.51
N GLY A 449 21.56 -11.63 -9.63
CA GLY A 449 21.55 -10.54 -10.60
C GLY A 449 22.66 -9.52 -10.35
N SER A 450 23.04 -8.82 -11.41
CA SER A 450 23.97 -7.68 -11.34
C SER A 450 23.35 -6.50 -10.61
N GLU A 451 24.18 -5.56 -10.17
CA GLU A 451 23.71 -4.30 -9.57
C GLU A 451 22.80 -3.49 -10.51
N LYS A 452 22.97 -3.62 -11.83
CA LYS A 452 22.09 -2.99 -12.81
C LYS A 452 20.69 -3.63 -12.81
N GLN A 453 20.63 -4.96 -12.76
CA GLN A 453 19.36 -5.69 -12.65
C GLN A 453 18.65 -5.35 -11.33
N LYS A 454 19.39 -5.30 -10.23
CA LYS A 454 18.84 -4.95 -8.90
C LYS A 454 18.22 -3.55 -8.85
N LYS A 455 18.73 -2.59 -9.64
CA LYS A 455 18.15 -1.24 -9.76
C LYS A 455 16.81 -1.21 -10.50
N LEU A 456 16.47 -2.25 -11.26
CA LEU A 456 15.17 -2.37 -11.92
C LEU A 456 14.06 -2.78 -10.94
N LEU A 457 14.40 -3.31 -9.75
CA LEU A 457 13.42 -3.48 -8.68
C LEU A 457 13.14 -2.13 -8.01
N ILE A 458 12.00 -1.51 -8.34
CA ILE A 458 11.64 -0.17 -7.85
C ILE A 458 10.95 -0.17 -6.49
N GLY A 459 10.57 -1.35 -5.99
CA GLY A 459 9.98 -1.53 -4.67
C GLY A 459 9.02 -2.70 -4.62
N GLY A 460 7.89 -2.53 -3.93
CA GLY A 460 6.94 -3.60 -3.74
C GLY A 460 5.66 -3.20 -3.02
N GLU A 461 4.77 -4.17 -2.85
CA GLU A 461 3.42 -3.95 -2.35
C GLU A 461 2.99 -5.01 -1.34
N ALA A 462 2.28 -4.58 -0.29
CA ALA A 462 1.55 -5.49 0.58
C ALA A 462 0.14 -5.67 0.02
N CYS A 463 -0.21 -6.90 -0.35
CA CYS A 463 -1.49 -7.20 -0.99
C CYS A 463 -2.52 -7.66 0.03
N LEU A 464 -3.73 -7.11 -0.05
CA LEU A 464 -4.85 -7.55 0.76
C LEU A 464 -6.07 -7.78 -0.13
N TRP A 465 -6.10 -8.97 -0.73
CA TRP A 465 -7.24 -9.46 -1.50
C TRP A 465 -8.50 -9.62 -0.65
N GLY A 466 -9.65 -9.48 -1.31
CA GLY A 466 -10.93 -9.16 -0.69
C GLY A 466 -11.82 -10.35 -0.41
N GLU A 467 -11.47 -11.59 -0.78
CA GLU A 467 -12.36 -12.77 -0.66
C GLU A 467 -12.86 -13.00 0.77
N PHE A 468 -12.04 -12.63 1.76
CA PHE A 468 -12.33 -12.75 3.19
C PHE A 468 -12.25 -11.42 3.94
N VAL A 469 -12.22 -10.30 3.21
CA VAL A 469 -11.92 -8.98 3.78
C VAL A 469 -12.95 -7.95 3.32
N ASP A 470 -13.58 -7.31 4.30
CA ASP A 470 -14.47 -6.18 4.09
C ASP A 470 -14.23 -5.11 5.17
N ALA A 471 -15.11 -4.10 5.26
CA ALA A 471 -15.00 -3.03 6.25
C ALA A 471 -14.89 -3.51 7.71
N THR A 472 -15.41 -4.70 8.05
CA THR A 472 -15.45 -5.21 9.43
C THR A 472 -14.08 -5.66 9.93
N ASN A 473 -13.21 -6.11 9.04
CA ASN A 473 -11.94 -6.73 9.40
C ASN A 473 -10.73 -6.17 8.63
N LEU A 474 -10.92 -5.30 7.64
CA LEU A 474 -9.87 -4.69 6.82
C LEU A 474 -8.74 -4.08 7.66
N THR A 475 -9.05 -3.07 8.48
CA THR A 475 -8.05 -2.35 9.26
C THR A 475 -7.28 -3.24 10.25
N PRO A 476 -7.92 -4.08 11.10
CA PRO A 476 -7.18 -4.93 12.03
C PRO A 476 -6.42 -6.07 11.33
N ARG A 477 -6.85 -6.50 10.14
CA ARG A 477 -6.09 -7.46 9.33
C ARG A 477 -4.87 -6.78 8.71
N LEU A 478 -5.01 -5.59 8.14
CA LEU A 478 -3.92 -4.89 7.44
C LEU A 478 -2.85 -4.38 8.42
N TRP A 479 -3.25 -3.75 9.52
CA TRP A 479 -2.35 -3.08 10.45
C TRP A 479 -2.27 -3.81 11.81
N PRO A 480 -1.05 -4.04 12.36
CA PRO A 480 0.23 -3.48 11.95
C PRO A 480 1.07 -4.38 11.03
N ARG A 481 0.48 -5.40 10.37
CA ARG A 481 1.27 -6.33 9.55
C ARG A 481 1.89 -5.64 8.33
N ALA A 482 1.16 -4.76 7.66
CA ALA A 482 1.68 -3.95 6.56
C ALA A 482 2.76 -2.96 7.01
N SER A 483 2.78 -2.56 8.28
CA SER A 483 3.85 -1.73 8.83
C SER A 483 5.22 -2.41 8.68
N ALA A 484 5.29 -3.74 8.82
CA ALA A 484 6.51 -4.52 8.59
C ALA A 484 7.07 -4.34 7.17
N VAL A 485 6.18 -4.38 6.17
CA VAL A 485 6.52 -4.14 4.76
C VAL A 485 6.94 -2.69 4.55
N GLY A 486 6.23 -1.74 5.16
CA GLY A 486 6.57 -0.32 5.09
C GLY A 486 7.98 0.00 5.60
N GLU A 487 8.41 -0.62 6.70
CA GLU A 487 9.79 -0.45 7.19
C GLU A 487 10.82 -1.11 6.26
N ARG A 488 10.54 -2.31 5.72
CA ARG A 488 11.45 -2.98 4.78
C ARG A 488 11.64 -2.18 3.48
N LEU A 489 10.60 -1.48 3.02
CA LEU A 489 10.63 -0.69 1.80
C LEU A 489 11.17 0.75 2.00
N TRP A 490 11.10 1.29 3.22
CA TRP A 490 11.61 2.62 3.56
C TRP A 490 13.04 2.58 4.07
N SER A 491 13.32 1.80 5.11
CA SER A 491 14.54 1.87 5.91
C SER A 491 15.75 1.23 5.22
N SER A 492 16.94 1.50 5.75
CA SER A 492 18.19 0.88 5.27
C SER A 492 18.11 -0.65 5.28
N ARG A 493 18.81 -1.28 4.34
CA ARG A 493 18.97 -2.74 4.25
C ARG A 493 19.35 -3.39 5.58
N ASN A 494 20.15 -2.70 6.39
CA ASN A 494 20.70 -3.26 7.64
C ASN A 494 19.72 -3.19 8.83
N VAL A 495 18.56 -2.56 8.67
CA VAL A 495 17.52 -2.50 9.70
C VAL A 495 16.73 -3.82 9.67
N THR A 496 17.21 -4.82 10.41
CA THR A 496 16.67 -6.19 10.39
C THR A 496 16.52 -6.82 11.77
N ASN A 497 16.94 -6.14 12.85
CA ASN A 497 16.86 -6.69 14.20
C ASN A 497 15.39 -6.82 14.66
N LEU A 498 14.91 -8.05 14.81
CA LEU A 498 13.51 -8.35 15.16
C LEU A 498 13.12 -7.89 16.56
N GLN A 499 14.06 -7.91 17.52
CA GLN A 499 13.77 -7.51 18.90
C GLN A 499 13.60 -6.00 19.01
N ASP A 500 14.45 -5.24 18.32
CA ASP A 500 14.32 -3.80 18.17
C ASP A 500 13.03 -3.43 17.42
N ALA A 501 12.80 -4.06 16.26
CA ALA A 501 11.58 -3.86 15.47
C ALA A 501 10.32 -4.12 16.30
N TYR A 502 10.28 -5.19 17.11
CA TYR A 502 9.15 -5.48 17.98
C TYR A 502 8.86 -4.34 18.99
N LYS A 503 9.90 -3.78 19.62
CA LYS A 503 9.74 -2.66 20.57
C LYS A 503 9.15 -1.42 19.88
N ARG A 504 9.70 -1.04 18.73
CA ARG A 504 9.23 0.13 17.96
C ARG A 504 7.84 -0.09 17.37
N LEU A 505 7.57 -1.27 16.82
CA LEU A 505 6.29 -1.62 16.18
C LEU A 505 5.15 -1.65 17.19
N THR A 506 5.37 -2.18 18.39
CA THR A 506 4.33 -2.18 19.44
C THR A 506 3.96 -0.75 19.86
N ASN A 507 4.96 0.12 20.04
CA ASN A 507 4.75 1.55 20.28
C ASN A 507 4.03 2.23 19.10
N HIS A 508 4.43 1.93 17.86
CA HIS A 508 3.78 2.46 16.67
C HIS A 508 2.32 2.02 16.55
N ARG A 509 2.02 0.75 16.85
CA ARG A 509 0.65 0.23 16.85
C ARG A 509 -0.22 0.94 17.88
N CYS A 510 0.27 1.12 19.11
CA CYS A 510 -0.46 1.89 20.13
C CYS A 510 -0.74 3.33 19.67
N ARG A 511 0.20 3.92 18.93
CA ARG A 511 0.00 5.24 18.31
C ARG A 511 -1.04 5.23 17.19
N MET A 512 -1.11 4.21 16.34
CA MET A 512 -2.13 4.12 15.29
C MET A 512 -3.55 3.95 15.86
N LEU A 513 -3.69 3.37 17.06
CA LEU A 513 -4.96 3.29 17.76
C LEU A 513 -5.42 4.61 18.37
N ARG A 514 -4.48 5.53 18.61
CA ARG A 514 -4.70 6.80 19.31
C ARG A 514 -5.20 7.86 18.33
#